data_AF-A0A4Q5QST0-F1
#
_entry.id   AF-A0A4Q5QST0-F1
#
_cell.length_a   1.000
_cell.length_b   1.000
_cell.length_c   1.000
_cell.angle_alpha   90.00
_cell.angle_beta   90.00
_cell.angle_gamma   90.00
#
_symmetry.space_group_name_H-M   'P 1'
#
loop_
_entity.id
_entity.type
_entity.pdbx_description
1 polymer ?
#
loop_
_entity_poly.entity_id
_entity_poly.type
_entity_poly.pdbx_seq_one_letter_code
_entity_poly.pdbx_strand_id
1 'polypeptide(L)'
;MLNDDSLYYELALTLIPGIGPQLTRQLMSYGSSAKNVFMLPPGKLRRIPGVGHATVEVLTGPGRGQALTQAEASLRRAEKEGVEILF
;
A
#
# COMPACT_ATOMS: atom_id res chain seq x y z
N MET A 1 -16.74 9.66 10.00
CA MET A 1 -15.36 9.57 10.56
C MET A 1 -14.60 8.62 9.65
N LEU A 2 -13.79 9.14 8.72
CA LEU A 2 -12.89 8.32 7.91
C LEU A 2 -11.72 7.89 8.80
N ASN A 3 -11.91 6.84 9.57
CA ASN A 3 -10.94 6.34 10.54
C ASN A 3 -10.42 4.95 10.18
N ASP A 4 -10.46 4.58 8.90
CA ASP A 4 -9.84 3.34 8.44
C ASP A 4 -8.44 3.63 7.85
N ASP A 5 -7.55 4.10 8.73
CA ASP A 5 -6.13 4.29 8.42
C ASP A 5 -5.53 2.98 7.89
N SER A 6 -6.05 1.82 8.32
CA SER A 6 -5.66 0.50 7.79
C SER A 6 -6.03 0.35 6.32
N LEU A 7 -7.32 0.53 5.99
CA LEU A 7 -7.82 0.39 4.62
C LEU A 7 -7.12 1.36 3.66
N TYR A 8 -6.79 2.57 4.11
CA TYR A 8 -6.03 3.54 3.31
C TYR A 8 -4.68 3.00 2.85
N TYR A 9 -3.85 2.49 3.77
CA TYR A 9 -2.55 1.95 3.40
C TYR A 9 -2.65 0.60 2.69
N GLU A 10 -3.63 -0.22 3.03
CA GLU A 10 -3.91 -1.50 2.37
C GLU A 10 -4.26 -1.31 0.90
N LEU A 11 -5.19 -0.39 0.61
CA LEU A 11 -5.55 0.01 -0.74
C LEU A 11 -4.34 0.59 -1.48
N ALA A 12 -3.59 1.50 -0.83
CA ALA A 12 -2.40 2.10 -1.43
C ALA A 12 -1.35 1.06 -1.86
N LEU A 13 -1.16 -0.03 -1.10
CA LEU A 13 -0.25 -1.09 -1.51
C LEU A 13 -0.68 -1.77 -2.81
N THR A 14 -1.98 -2.03 -2.98
CA THR A 14 -2.50 -2.68 -4.21
C THR A 14 -2.50 -1.78 -5.43
N LEU A 15 -2.44 -0.46 -5.23
CA LEU A 15 -2.36 0.54 -6.30
C LEU A 15 -0.93 0.70 -6.86
N ILE A 16 0.07 0.08 -6.22
CA ILE A 16 1.44 0.09 -6.73
C ILE A 16 1.59 -0.95 -7.85
N PRO A 17 2.06 -0.54 -9.05
CA PRO A 17 2.30 -1.49 -10.14
C PRO A 17 3.24 -2.63 -9.72
N GLY A 18 2.80 -3.86 -9.96
CA GLY A 18 3.55 -5.06 -9.59
C GLY A 18 3.33 -5.54 -8.15
N ILE A 19 2.54 -4.85 -7.33
CA ILE A 19 2.12 -5.32 -6.00
C ILE A 19 0.69 -5.85 -6.08
N GLY A 20 0.56 -7.15 -6.35
CA GLY A 20 -0.71 -7.87 -6.31
C GLY A 20 -1.03 -8.46 -4.92
N PRO A 21 -2.21 -9.10 -4.76
CA PRO A 21 -2.71 -9.56 -3.45
C PRO A 21 -1.75 -10.47 -2.67
N GLN A 22 -1.02 -11.35 -3.37
CA GLN A 22 -0.02 -12.22 -2.74
C GLN A 22 1.12 -11.41 -2.14
N LEU A 23 1.68 -10.47 -2.91
CA LEU A 23 2.79 -9.65 -2.45
C LEU A 23 2.34 -8.68 -1.35
N THR A 24 1.12 -8.15 -1.43
CA THR A 24 0.53 -7.32 -0.37
C THR A 24 0.48 -8.07 0.96
N ARG A 25 -0.04 -9.31 0.98
CA ARG A 25 -0.06 -10.14 2.19
C ARG A 25 1.34 -10.41 2.72
N GLN A 26 2.31 -10.66 1.84
CA GLN A 26 3.69 -10.90 2.23
C GLN A 26 4.34 -9.64 2.82
N LEU A 27 4.15 -8.48 2.20
CA LEU A 27 4.61 -7.20 2.70
C LEU A 27 4.03 -6.92 4.10
N MET A 28 2.72 -7.09 4.29
CA MET A 28 2.08 -6.87 5.59
C MET A 28 2.53 -7.89 6.64
N SER A 29 2.76 -9.15 6.28
CA SER A 29 3.27 -10.17 7.21
C SER A 29 4.65 -9.80 7.75
N TYR A 30 5.55 -9.29 6.90
CA TYR A 30 6.91 -8.88 7.31
C TYR A 30 6.95 -7.48 7.93
N GLY A 31 6.07 -6.57 7.50
CA GLY A 31 5.98 -5.19 7.99
C GLY A 31 5.04 -5.02 9.19
N SER A 32 4.30 -6.05 9.59
CA SER A 32 3.26 -6.05 10.62
C SER A 32 1.98 -5.24 10.29
N SER A 33 2.03 -4.27 9.38
CA SER A 33 0.87 -3.58 8.83
C SER A 33 1.21 -2.92 7.48
N ALA A 34 0.20 -2.59 6.67
CA ALA A 34 0.42 -1.85 5.42
C ALA A 34 1.09 -0.50 5.66
N LYS A 35 0.64 0.23 6.70
CA LYS A 35 1.24 1.48 7.16
C LYS A 35 2.74 1.35 7.43
N ASN A 36 3.14 0.31 8.14
CA ASN A 36 4.53 0.07 8.47
C ASN A 36 5.38 -0.28 7.24
N VAL A 37 4.82 -0.97 6.24
CA VAL A 37 5.52 -1.27 4.97
C VAL A 37 6.02 0.02 4.31
N PHE A 38 5.19 1.08 4.28
CA PHE A 38 5.57 2.39 3.72
C PHE A 38 6.65 3.14 4.51
N MET A 39 6.97 2.66 5.73
CA MET A 39 8.01 3.21 6.60
C MET A 39 9.26 2.32 6.68
N LEU A 40 9.23 1.12 6.10
CA LEU A 40 10.39 0.23 6.12
C LEU A 40 11.54 0.82 5.27
N PRO A 41 12.78 0.74 5.76
CA PRO A 41 13.94 1.14 4.96
C PRO A 41 14.14 0.17 3.78
N PRO A 42 14.76 0.63 2.67
CA PRO A 42 14.99 -0.17 1.46
C PRO A 42 15.61 -1.55 1.72
N GLY A 43 16.58 -1.61 2.64
CA GLY A 43 17.27 -2.85 3.00
C GLY A 43 16.38 -3.89 3.68
N LYS A 44 15.35 -3.47 4.43
CA LYS A 44 14.36 -4.40 5.02
C LYS A 44 13.36 -4.87 3.97
N LEU A 45 12.90 -3.98 3.11
CA LEU A 45 11.98 -4.32 2.01
C LEU A 45 12.58 -5.39 1.09
N ARG A 46 13.86 -5.24 0.72
CA ARG A 46 14.55 -6.18 -0.19
C ARG A 46 14.78 -7.58 0.39
N ARG A 47 14.57 -7.78 1.70
CA ARG A 47 14.62 -9.11 2.34
C ARG A 47 13.30 -9.86 2.24
N ILE A 48 12.22 -9.18 1.85
CA ILE A 48 10.91 -9.77 1.69
C ILE A 48 10.90 -10.55 0.37
N PRO A 49 10.55 -11.85 0.36
CA PRO A 49 10.48 -12.61 -0.88
C PRO A 49 9.52 -11.98 -1.89
N GLY A 50 9.91 -11.97 -3.16
CA GLY A 50 9.14 -11.31 -4.23
C GLY A 50 9.33 -9.80 -4.32
N VAL A 51 10.05 -9.17 -3.39
CA VAL A 51 10.36 -7.73 -3.45
C VAL A 51 11.71 -7.49 -4.12
N GLY A 52 11.66 -7.07 -5.38
CA GLY A 52 12.82 -6.70 -6.19
C GLY A 52 13.18 -5.21 -6.11
N HIS A 53 14.21 -4.82 -6.86
CA HIS A 53 14.68 -3.43 -6.92
C HIS A 53 13.56 -2.45 -7.31
N ALA A 54 12.80 -2.76 -8.36
CA ALA A 54 11.73 -1.91 -8.86
C ALA A 54 10.65 -1.65 -7.80
N THR A 55 10.25 -2.68 -7.05
CA THR A 55 9.27 -2.55 -5.96
C THR A 55 9.79 -1.65 -4.84
N VAL A 56 11.07 -1.79 -4.47
CA VAL A 56 11.71 -0.95 -3.45
C VAL A 56 11.79 0.51 -3.91
N GLU A 57 12.19 0.75 -5.16
CA GLU A 57 12.25 2.10 -5.74
C GLU A 57 10.88 2.79 -5.70
N VAL A 58 9.82 2.08 -6.07
CA VAL A 58 8.46 2.64 -6.02
C VAL A 58 8.02 2.91 -4.58
N LEU A 59 8.21 1.95 -3.66
CA LEU A 59 7.81 2.09 -2.25
C LEU A 59 8.58 3.17 -1.50
N THR A 60 9.79 3.51 -1.92
CA THR A 60 10.64 4.50 -1.24
C THR A 60 10.79 5.81 -2.01
N GLY A 61 10.30 5.86 -3.25
CA GLY A 61 10.38 6.99 -4.16
C GLY A 61 9.05 7.73 -4.37
N PRO A 62 8.94 8.51 -5.47
CA PRO A 62 7.75 9.30 -5.77
C PRO A 62 6.47 8.47 -5.98
N GLY A 63 6.61 7.23 -6.47
CA GLY A 63 5.48 6.35 -6.73
C GLY A 63 4.69 5.99 -5.47
N ARG A 64 5.34 5.96 -4.29
CA ARG A 64 4.67 5.87 -2.99
C ARG A 64 3.62 6.97 -2.81
N GLY A 65 4.02 8.22 -3.06
CA GLY A 65 3.12 9.37 -2.91
C GLY A 65 1.92 9.27 -3.85
N GLN A 66 2.15 8.84 -5.09
CA GLN A 66 1.08 8.65 -6.07
C GLN A 66 0.06 7.58 -5.62
N ALA A 67 0.54 6.43 -5.13
CA ALA A 67 -0.33 5.37 -4.65
C ALA A 67 -1.17 5.81 -3.44
N LEU A 68 -0.56 6.54 -2.51
CA LEU A 68 -1.23 7.13 -1.35
C LEU A 68 -2.32 8.15 -1.77
N THR A 69 -2.00 9.08 -2.67
CA THR A 69 -2.99 10.03 -3.20
C THR A 69 -4.14 9.32 -3.94
N GLN A 70 -3.85 8.27 -4.71
CA GLN A 70 -4.89 7.49 -5.38
C GLN A 70 -5.78 6.73 -4.39
N ALA A 71 -5.22 6.19 -3.30
CA ALA A 71 -6.00 5.55 -2.24
C ALA A 71 -6.92 6.55 -1.56
N GLU A 72 -6.42 7.75 -1.23
CA GLU A 72 -7.24 8.82 -0.65
C GLU A 72 -8.39 9.23 -1.58
N ALA A 73 -8.10 9.44 -2.86
CA ALA A 73 -9.11 9.78 -3.86
C ALA A 73 -10.17 8.68 -4.01
N SER A 74 -9.76 7.41 -3.97
CA SER A 74 -10.65 6.25 -4.06
C SER A 74 -11.57 6.15 -2.85
N LEU A 75 -11.05 6.34 -1.64
CA LEU A 75 -11.85 6.35 -0.41
C LEU A 75 -12.87 7.50 -0.40
N ARG A 76 -12.45 8.71 -0.80
CA ARG A 76 -13.35 9.87 -0.92
C ARG A 76 -14.45 9.61 -1.96
N ARG A 77 -14.11 8.95 -3.07
CA ARG A 77 -15.07 8.58 -4.11
C ARG A 77 -16.07 7.55 -3.59
N ALA A 78 -15.59 6.52 -2.89
CA ALA A 78 -16.43 5.49 -2.30
C ALA A 78 -17.44 6.08 -1.31
N GLU A 79 -16.98 6.97 -0.42
CA GLU A 79 -17.84 7.71 0.51
C GLU A 79 -18.90 8.54 -0.23
N LYS A 80 -18.49 9.28 -1.28
CA LYS A 80 -19.41 10.10 -2.09
C LYS A 80 -20.46 9.27 -2.82
N GLU A 81 -20.07 8.10 -3.32
CA GLU A 81 -20.94 7.20 -4.09
C GLU A 81 -21.76 6.27 -3.18
N GLY A 82 -21.53 6.30 -1.85
CA GLY A 82 -22.20 5.43 -0.89
C GLY A 82 -21.84 3.95 -1.06
N VAL A 83 -20.64 3.67 -1.57
CA VAL A 83 -20.13 2.30 -1.78
C VAL A 83 -19.04 1.97 -0.76
N GLU A 84 -18.94 0.69 -0.41
CA GLU A 84 -17.94 0.18 0.52
C GLU A 84 -16.81 -0.51 -0.23
N ILE A 85 -15.57 -0.21 0.16
CA ILE A 85 -14.39 -0.91 -0.35
C ILE A 85 -14.09 -2.06 0.61
N LEU A 86 -14.04 -3.28 0.08
CA LEU A 86 -13.71 -4.49 0.83
C LEU A 86 -12.28 -4.92 0.50
N PHE A 87 -11.53 -5.31 1.54
CA PHE A 87 -10.13 -5.71 1.46
C PHE A 87 -9.89 -7.08 2.10
#